data_AF-A0A838BU26-F1
#
_entry.id   AF-A0A838BU26-F1
#
_cell.length_a   1.000
_cell.length_b   1.000
_cell.length_c   1.000
_cell.angle_alpha   90.00
_cell.angle_beta   90.00
_cell.angle_gamma   90.00
#
_symmetry.space_group_name_H-M   'P 1'
#
loop_
_entity.id
_entity.type
_entity.pdbx_description
1 polymer ?
#
loop_
_entity_poly.entity_id
_entity_poly.type
_entity_poly.pdbx_seq_one_letter_code
_entity_poly.pdbx_strand_id
1 'polypeptide(L)'
;MTTRALREAKTSIDKDGRGIILVPLANTTKHARLFIEDWQQLLADGFSPNLCFNLGMVKISDWRRRTPRLSRILVKAGPGYMVRHRDGDPLNCRRDNIVLIKTHKFTHRAQRGFPQSS
;
A
#
# COMPACT_ATOMS: atom_id res chain seq x y z
N MET A 1 2.00 20.51 19.51
CA MET A 1 2.02 19.40 18.54
C MET A 1 2.56 18.18 19.26
N THR A 2 1.72 17.21 19.58
CA THR A 2 2.15 16.03 20.36
C THR A 2 2.94 15.11 19.45
N THR A 3 4.25 15.05 19.64
CA THR A 3 5.14 14.06 19.00
C THR A 3 4.73 12.67 19.47
N ARG A 4 3.76 12.06 18.79
CA ARG A 4 3.30 10.72 19.13
C ARG A 4 4.43 9.76 18.81
N ALA A 5 5.00 9.15 19.84
CA ALA A 5 6.05 8.15 19.70
C ALA A 5 5.63 7.09 18.66
N LEU A 6 6.50 6.85 17.70
CA LEU A 6 6.41 5.73 16.77
C LEU A 6 6.27 4.46 17.60
N ARG A 7 5.16 3.75 17.46
CA ARG A 7 5.04 2.42 18.07
C ARG A 7 6.01 1.48 17.35
N GLU A 8 6.70 0.66 18.11
CA GLU A 8 7.67 -0.28 17.55
C GLU A 8 6.96 -1.36 16.73
N ALA A 9 7.54 -1.70 15.59
CA ALA A 9 7.08 -2.81 14.78
C ALA A 9 7.48 -4.12 15.45
N LYS A 10 6.57 -5.10 15.50
CA LYS A 10 6.81 -6.39 16.15
C LYS A 10 7.06 -7.47 15.11
N THR A 11 8.12 -8.24 15.26
CA THR A 11 8.37 -9.42 14.42
C THR A 11 7.56 -10.61 14.91
N SER A 12 7.14 -11.48 13.98
CA SER A 12 6.40 -12.70 14.25
C SER A 12 6.67 -13.72 13.14
N ILE A 13 6.16 -14.94 13.31
CA ILE A 13 6.23 -16.01 12.31
C ILE A 13 4.80 -16.30 11.89
N ASP A 14 4.56 -16.34 10.58
CA ASP A 14 3.25 -16.70 10.04
C ASP A 14 3.03 -18.22 10.04
N LYS A 15 1.78 -18.66 9.81
CA LYS A 15 1.39 -20.08 9.70
C LYS A 15 2.26 -20.89 8.73
N ASP A 16 2.80 -20.27 7.69
CA ASP A 16 3.64 -20.91 6.67
C ASP A 16 5.13 -20.91 7.07
N GLY A 17 5.47 -20.57 8.32
CA GLY A 17 6.83 -20.53 8.85
C GLY A 17 7.67 -19.32 8.41
N ARG A 18 7.09 -18.38 7.68
CA ARG A 18 7.79 -17.19 7.15
C ARG A 18 7.82 -16.05 8.17
N GLY A 19 8.95 -15.34 8.21
CA GLY A 19 9.10 -14.14 9.03
C GLY A 19 8.18 -13.02 8.54
N ILE A 20 7.35 -12.51 9.45
CA ILE A 20 6.48 -11.36 9.20
C ILE A 20 6.75 -10.25 10.20
N ILE A 21 6.35 -9.05 9.83
CA ILE A 21 6.38 -7.88 10.70
C ILE A 21 4.99 -7.27 10.83
N LEU A 22 4.62 -6.95 12.07
CA LEU A 22 3.40 -6.27 12.45
C LEU A 22 3.73 -4.79 12.62
N VAL A 23 3.45 -4.00 11.60
CA VAL A 23 3.73 -2.56 11.59
C VAL A 23 2.51 -1.80 12.11
N PRO A 24 2.63 -1.03 13.19
CA PRO A 24 1.51 -0.30 13.77
C PRO A 24 1.01 0.79 12.81
N LEU A 25 -0.31 0.92 12.71
CA LEU A 25 -0.96 1.93 11.89
C LEU A 25 -1.25 3.20 12.71
N ALA A 26 -0.84 4.35 12.17
CA ALA A 26 -1.04 5.65 12.78
C ALA A 26 -2.51 5.86 13.17
N ASN A 27 -2.72 6.39 14.37
CA ASN A 27 -4.04 6.67 14.94
C ASN A 27 -4.98 5.46 15.12
N THR A 28 -4.44 4.24 15.14
CA THR A 28 -5.25 3.04 15.41
C THR A 28 -4.54 2.09 16.38
N THR A 29 -5.22 1.03 16.80
CA THR A 29 -4.63 -0.14 17.50
C THR A 29 -4.28 -1.28 16.54
N LYS A 30 -4.52 -1.09 15.24
CA LYS A 30 -4.35 -2.11 14.19
C LYS A 30 -2.92 -2.13 13.69
N HIS A 31 -2.55 -3.25 13.09
CA HIS A 31 -1.23 -3.47 12.50
C HIS A 31 -1.39 -3.92 11.05
N ALA A 32 -0.53 -3.42 10.16
CA ALA A 32 -0.33 -4.01 8.84
C ALA A 32 0.64 -5.19 8.97
N ARG A 33 0.32 -6.28 8.26
CA ARG A 33 1.14 -7.50 8.20
C ARG A 33 1.93 -7.50 6.91
N LEU A 34 3.25 -7.54 6.99
CA LEU A 34 4.15 -7.61 5.84
C LEU A 34 5.18 -8.72 6.04
N PHE A 35 5.80 -9.18 4.96
CA PHE A 35 7.07 -9.91 5.07
C PHE A 35 8.17 -8.96 5.55
N ILE A 36 9.15 -9.50 6.28
CA ILE A 36 10.24 -8.72 6.85
C ILE A 36 11.08 -8.08 5.74
N GLU A 37 11.32 -8.82 4.66
CA GLU A 37 12.14 -8.40 3.52
C GLU A 37 11.48 -7.23 2.77
N ASP A 38 10.15 -7.30 2.61
CA ASP A 38 9.36 -6.23 1.99
C ASP A 38 9.41 -4.94 2.81
N TRP A 39 9.37 -5.07 4.13
CA TRP A 39 9.47 -3.93 5.03
C TRP A 39 10.85 -3.27 4.98
N GLN A 40 11.91 -4.07 5.04
CA GLN A 40 13.29 -3.58 4.93
C GLN A 40 13.51 -2.86 3.60
N GLN A 41 13.00 -3.42 2.49
CA GLN A 41 13.10 -2.78 1.18
C GLN A 41 12.38 -1.42 1.15
N LEU A 42 11.18 -1.31 1.74
CA LEU A 42 10.46 -0.03 1.79
C LEU A 42 11.24 1.05 2.56
N LEU A 43 11.84 0.68 3.69
CA LEU A 43 12.67 1.61 4.45
C LEU A 43 13.93 2.01 3.66
N ALA A 44 14.58 1.06 2.99
CA ALA A 44 15.74 1.32 2.13
C ALA A 44 15.38 2.24 0.95
N ASP A 45 14.18 2.11 0.40
CA ASP A 45 13.65 2.96 -0.69
C ASP A 45 13.26 4.38 -0.21
N GLY A 46 13.44 4.68 1.08
CA GLY A 46 13.19 6.00 1.67
C GLY A 46 11.72 6.26 2.00
N PHE A 47 10.91 5.21 2.17
CA PHE A 47 9.56 5.36 2.69
C PHE A 47 9.54 5.54 4.21
N SER A 48 8.54 6.26 4.70
CA SER A 48 8.36 6.49 6.13
C SER A 48 7.90 5.23 6.85
N PRO A 49 8.39 4.96 8.06
CA PRO A 49 7.89 3.86 8.89
C PRO A 49 6.45 4.11 9.40
N ASN A 50 5.93 5.33 9.25
CA ASN A 50 4.57 5.70 9.67
C ASN A 50 3.53 5.31 8.62
N LEU A 51 3.03 4.08 8.73
CA LEU A 51 1.89 3.64 7.94
C LEU A 51 0.58 4.25 8.45
N CYS A 52 -0.37 4.51 7.57
CA CYS A 52 -1.72 4.91 7.95
C CYS A 52 -2.78 4.08 7.23
N PHE A 53 -3.95 3.95 7.84
CA PHE A 53 -5.07 3.24 7.27
C PHE A 53 -6.20 4.22 6.98
N ASN A 54 -6.52 4.42 5.71
CA ASN A 54 -7.52 5.39 5.28
C ASN A 54 -8.30 4.86 4.08
N LEU A 55 -9.63 5.08 4.07
CA LEU A 55 -10.56 4.61 3.03
C LEU A 55 -10.41 3.11 2.72
N GLY A 56 -10.25 2.29 3.76
CA GLY A 56 -10.10 0.84 3.62
C GLY A 56 -8.75 0.39 3.04
N MET A 57 -7.72 1.26 3.04
CA MET A 57 -6.44 0.98 2.43
C MET A 57 -5.28 1.39 3.33
N VAL A 58 -4.23 0.57 3.36
CA VAL A 58 -2.95 0.94 3.97
C VAL A 58 -2.18 1.83 3.01
N LYS A 59 -1.74 2.99 3.50
CA LYS A 59 -0.91 3.96 2.79
C LYS A 59 0.41 4.13 3.52
N ILE A 60 1.43 4.46 2.74
CA ILE A 60 2.77 4.75 3.20
C ILE A 60 3.19 6.11 2.63
N SER A 61 3.86 6.92 3.43
CA SER A 61 4.35 8.24 2.98
C SER A 61 5.76 8.11 2.42
N ASP A 62 6.07 8.80 1.33
CA ASP A 62 7.44 8.98 0.85
C ASP A 62 8.03 10.34 1.28
N TRP A 63 9.33 10.53 1.05
CA TRP A 63 10.03 11.79 1.31
C TRP A 63 9.48 12.98 0.49
N ARG A 64 8.76 12.71 -0.62
CA ARG A 64 8.10 13.70 -1.47
C ARG A 64 6.68 14.03 -0.99
N ARG A 65 6.30 13.61 0.21
CA ARG A 65 4.97 13.80 0.83
C ARG A 65 3.82 13.19 0.03
N ARG A 66 4.09 12.22 -0.84
CA ARG A 66 3.05 11.43 -1.49
C ARG A 66 2.63 10.32 -0.53
N THR A 67 1.37 9.89 -0.63
CA THR A 67 0.80 8.81 0.19
C THR A 67 0.25 7.67 -0.67
N PRO A 68 1.11 7.01 -1.46
CA PRO A 68 0.71 5.86 -2.27
C PRO A 68 0.13 4.72 -1.43
N ARG A 69 -0.65 3.86 -2.09
CA ARG A 69 -1.16 2.62 -1.51
C ARG A 69 0.01 1.65 -1.33
N LEU A 70 0.20 1.16 -0.11
CA LEU A 70 1.27 0.23 0.23
C LEU A 70 1.22 -1.02 -0.65
N SER A 71 0.02 -1.61 -0.80
CA SER A 71 -0.19 -2.80 -1.62
C SER A 71 0.20 -2.62 -3.09
N ARG A 72 0.10 -1.42 -3.65
CA ARG A 72 0.55 -1.13 -5.03
C ARG A 72 2.06 -1.12 -5.16
N ILE A 73 2.77 -0.59 -4.17
CA ILE A 73 4.24 -0.53 -4.17
C ILE A 73 4.80 -1.94 -4.07
N LEU A 74 4.26 -2.75 -3.15
CA LEU A 74 4.74 -4.10 -2.89
C LEU A 74 4.74 -5.01 -4.11
N VAL A 75 3.76 -4.86 -5.00
CA VAL A 75 3.66 -5.64 -6.26
C VAL A 75 4.04 -4.82 -7.50
N LYS A 76 4.62 -3.63 -7.33
CA LYS A 76 5.03 -2.72 -8.41
C LYS A 76 3.91 -2.49 -9.44
N ALA A 77 2.68 -2.26 -8.96
CA ALA A 77 1.49 -2.13 -9.80
C ALA A 77 1.58 -0.91 -10.73
N GLY A 78 1.68 -1.16 -12.03
CA GLY A 78 1.65 -0.13 -13.07
C GLY A 78 0.26 0.48 -13.30
N PRO A 79 0.16 1.49 -14.18
CA PRO A 79 -1.11 1.97 -14.72
C PRO A 79 -1.91 0.83 -15.37
N GLY A 80 -3.24 0.89 -15.29
CA GLY A 80 -4.11 -0.15 -15.87
C GLY A 80 -4.20 -1.45 -15.04
N TYR A 81 -3.62 -1.49 -13.84
CA TYR A 81 -3.77 -2.60 -12.90
C TYR A 81 -4.48 -2.16 -11.62
N MET A 82 -5.46 -2.95 -11.20
CA MET A 82 -6.10 -2.89 -9.89
C MET A 82 -5.42 -3.88 -8.95
N VAL A 83 -5.42 -3.55 -7.65
CA VAL A 83 -4.87 -4.40 -6.59
C VAL A 83 -6.01 -4.90 -5.72
N ARG A 84 -6.02 -6.20 -5.39
CA ARG A 84 -6.92 -6.79 -4.38
C ARG A 84 -6.14 -7.69 -3.41
N HIS A 85 -6.73 -7.95 -2.26
CA HIS A 85 -6.22 -8.92 -1.28
C HIS A 85 -7.00 -10.23 -1.43
N ARG A 86 -6.32 -11.37 -1.43
CA ARG A 86 -6.96 -12.70 -1.63
C ARG A 86 -7.91 -13.04 -0.49
N ASP A 87 -7.53 -12.70 0.73
CA ASP A 87 -8.32 -12.93 1.95
C ASP A 87 -9.36 -11.83 2.25
N GLY A 88 -9.40 -10.77 1.45
CA GLY A 88 -10.28 -9.62 1.68
C GLY A 88 -9.84 -8.69 2.83
N ASP A 89 -8.75 -8.99 3.55
CA ASP A 89 -8.26 -8.14 4.64
C ASP A 89 -7.22 -7.13 4.10
N PRO A 90 -7.53 -5.82 4.05
CA PRO A 90 -6.60 -4.81 3.60
C PRO A 90 -5.40 -4.60 4.54
N LEU A 91 -5.42 -5.17 5.74
CA LEU A 91 -4.30 -5.14 6.69
C LEU A 91 -3.30 -6.28 6.44
N ASN A 92 -3.67 -7.31 5.69
CA ASN A 92 -2.76 -8.38 5.28
C ASN A 92 -2.00 -7.98 4.01
N CYS A 93 -1.02 -7.09 4.18
CA CYS A 93 -0.19 -6.54 3.12
C CYS A 93 0.97 -7.47 2.70
N ARG A 94 0.92 -8.78 2.98
CA ARG A 94 1.95 -9.71 2.49
C ARG A 94 1.88 -9.80 0.97
N ARG A 95 3.03 -9.75 0.28
CA ARG A 95 3.09 -9.71 -1.19
C ARG A 95 2.34 -10.87 -1.86
N ASP A 96 2.36 -12.05 -1.25
CA ASP A 96 1.67 -13.26 -1.74
C ASP A 96 0.14 -13.21 -1.56
N ASN A 97 -0.37 -12.40 -0.62
CA ASN A 97 -1.79 -12.14 -0.44
C ASN A 97 -2.32 -11.08 -1.42
N ILE A 98 -1.44 -10.39 -2.15
CA ILE A 98 -1.81 -9.30 -3.05
C ILE A 98 -1.91 -9.82 -4.48
N VAL A 99 -3.02 -9.53 -5.16
CA VAL A 99 -3.26 -9.89 -6.56
C VAL A 99 -3.43 -8.66 -7.45
N LEU A 100 -2.82 -8.74 -8.63
CA LEU A 100 -2.96 -7.76 -9.71
C LEU A 100 -4.05 -8.20 -10.68
N ILE A 101 -5.00 -7.30 -10.95
CA ILE A 101 -6.07 -7.51 -11.91
C ILE A 101 -5.93 -6.47 -13.00
N LYS A 102 -5.76 -6.92 -14.26
CA LYS A 102 -5.72 -6.01 -15.40
C LYS A 102 -7.08 -5.35 -15.57
N THR A 103 -7.12 -4.02 -15.63
CA THR A 103 -8.35 -3.27 -15.86
C THR A 103 -8.46 -2.94 -17.34
N HIS A 104 -9.59 -3.29 -17.96
CA HIS A 104 -9.86 -2.97 -19.38
C HIS A 104 -10.35 -1.53 -19.58
N LYS A 105 -10.35 -0.67 -18.55
CA LYS A 105 -10.85 0.71 -18.64
C LYS A 105 -9.77 1.66 -19.15
N PHE A 106 -9.54 1.63 -20.46
CA PHE A 106 -9.00 2.74 -21.24
C PHE A 106 -9.79 2.86 -22.54
N THR A 107 -11.03 3.32 -22.46
CA THR A 107 -11.78 3.79 -23.64
C THR A 107 -12.68 4.96 -23.25
N HIS A 108 -12.64 6.01 -24.09
CA HIS A 108 -13.44 7.24 -24.09
C HIS A 108 -13.09 8.39 -23.12
N ARG A 109 -11.90 8.98 -23.21
CA ARG A 109 -11.71 10.41 -22.87
C ARG A 109 -10.98 11.22 -23.94
N ALA A 110 -11.13 10.84 -25.21
CA ALA A 110 -10.55 11.53 -26.37
C ALA A 110 -11.60 11.93 -27.44
N GLN A 111 -12.87 12.13 -27.05
CA GLN A 111 -13.93 12.60 -27.97
C GLN A 111 -14.79 13.72 -27.35
N ARG A 112 -14.15 14.74 -26.78
CA ARG A 112 -14.79 16.06 -26.73
C ARG A 112 -14.05 16.93 -27.72
N GLY A 113 -14.54 16.88 -28.96
CA GLY A 113 -14.14 17.81 -30.00
C GLY A 113 -14.37 19.24 -29.51
N PHE A 114 -13.35 20.07 -29.70
CA PHE A 114 -13.52 21.51 -29.69
C PHE A 114 -14.41 21.86 -30.89
N PRO A 115 -15.48 22.63 -30.74
CA PRO A 115 -16.15 23.20 -31.88
C PRO A 115 -15.18 24.16 -32.57
N GLN A 116 -14.93 23.95 -33.87
CA GLN A 116 -14.33 24.98 -34.69
C GLN A 116 -15.36 26.10 -34.84
N SER A 117 -15.03 27.26 -34.29
CA SER A 117 -15.72 28.51 -34.54
C SER A 117 -15.48 28.90 -36.00
N SER A 118 -16.58 29.22 -36.68
CA SER A 118 -16.67 29.74 -38.05
C SER A 118 -15.85 31.00 -38.29
#